data_AF-A0AAD4BWB8-F1
#
_entry.id   AF-A0AAD4BWB8-F1
#
_cell.length_a   1.000
_cell.length_b   1.000
_cell.length_c   1.000
_cell.angle_alpha   90.00
_cell.angle_beta   90.00
_cell.angle_gamma   90.00
#
_symmetry.space_group_name_H-M   'P 1'
#
loop_
_entity.id
_entity.type
_entity.pdbx_description
1 polymer ?
#
loop_
_entity_poly.entity_id
_entity_poly.type
_entity_poly.pdbx_seq_one_letter_code
_entity_poly.pdbx_strand_id
1 'polypeptide(L)'
;MYPSLRHFEKGISKCKQWMGGDQKPAGMGSHTEDTLKKLEAALKSFHQSKAVFVNLSICTDFNILKIHSMNHYTASIYLFGSADGFNTEVPECLHIDLAKWAYRASNRQDYVIQMTTWLQCQDYHLPP
;
A
#
# COMPACT_ATOMS: atom_id res chain seq x y z
N MET A 1 21.69 -21.39 -23.75
CA MET A 1 20.37 -22.05 -23.69
C MET A 1 20.34 -22.84 -22.38
N TYR A 2 19.73 -22.30 -21.32
CA TYR A 2 19.83 -22.83 -19.96
C TYR A 2 18.82 -23.97 -19.75
N PRO A 3 19.25 -25.24 -19.53
CA PRO A 3 18.34 -26.40 -19.56
C PRO A 3 17.52 -26.64 -18.28
N SER A 4 17.56 -25.74 -17.29
CA SER A 4 17.09 -26.02 -15.92
C SER A 4 15.72 -25.45 -15.54
N LEU A 5 15.03 -24.76 -16.45
CA LEU A 5 13.68 -24.25 -16.20
C LEU A 5 12.64 -25.34 -16.46
N ARG A 6 11.93 -25.76 -15.41
CA ARG A 6 10.79 -26.68 -15.56
C ARG A 6 9.66 -25.94 -16.28
N HIS A 7 9.32 -26.38 -17.50
CA HIS A 7 8.14 -25.87 -18.21
C HIS A 7 6.86 -26.28 -17.47
N PHE A 8 6.00 -25.31 -17.20
CA PHE A 8 4.68 -25.54 -16.62
C PHE A 8 3.64 -25.27 -17.70
N GLU A 9 2.86 -26.29 -18.07
CA GLU A 9 1.90 -26.29 -19.19
C GLU A 9 0.67 -25.39 -18.94
N LYS A 10 0.46 -24.95 -17.69
CA LYS A 10 -0.63 -24.04 -17.32
C LYS A 10 -0.06 -22.68 -17.00
N GLY A 11 -0.21 -21.78 -17.98
CA GLY A 11 0.02 -20.35 -17.82
C GLY A 11 -0.81 -19.76 -16.68
N ILE A 12 -0.33 -18.62 -16.19
CA ILE A 12 -0.87 -17.80 -15.11
C ILE A 12 -2.40 -17.94 -15.04
N SER A 13 -2.89 -18.52 -13.95
CA SER A 13 -4.32 -18.48 -13.64
C SER A 13 -4.73 -17.02 -13.69
N LYS A 14 -5.52 -16.66 -14.71
CA LYS A 14 -6.06 -15.33 -14.95
C LYS A 14 -6.51 -14.78 -13.59
N CYS A 15 -5.73 -13.87 -13.00
CA CYS A 15 -6.23 -12.98 -11.97
C CYS A 15 -7.35 -12.22 -12.68
N LYS A 16 -8.57 -12.73 -12.49
CA LYS A 16 -9.77 -12.23 -13.15
C LYS A 16 -9.78 -10.73 -12.91
N GLN A 17 -9.96 -10.01 -14.02
CA GLN A 17 -10.40 -8.63 -14.06
C GLN A 17 -11.39 -8.37 -12.90
N TRP A 18 -10.96 -7.52 -11.99
CA TRP A 18 -11.86 -6.75 -11.15
C TRP A 18 -11.50 -5.29 -11.39
N MET A 19 -11.86 -4.81 -12.58
CA MET A 19 -12.30 -3.42 -12.68
C MET A 19 -13.62 -3.39 -11.91
N GLY A 20 -13.53 -3.13 -10.60
CA GLY A 20 -14.68 -2.70 -9.82
C GLY A 20 -15.27 -1.49 -10.53
N GLY A 21 -16.56 -1.59 -10.87
CA GLY A 21 -17.31 -0.53 -11.49
C GLY A 21 -17.17 0.77 -10.70
N ASP A 22 -17.11 1.87 -11.47
CA ASP A 22 -17.13 3.25 -11.04
C ASP A 22 -15.95 3.71 -10.18
N GLN A 23 -14.81 3.94 -10.85
CA GLN A 23 -13.89 4.99 -10.42
C GLN A 23 -14.62 6.34 -10.53
N LYS A 24 -15.22 6.79 -9.42
CA LYS A 24 -15.56 8.19 -9.23
C LYS A 24 -14.27 9.01 -9.30
N PRO A 25 -14.26 10.18 -9.96
CA PRO A 25 -13.06 10.98 -10.12
C PRO A 25 -12.42 11.24 -8.76
N ALA A 26 -11.09 11.13 -8.76
CA ALA A 26 -10.20 11.23 -7.63
C ALA A 26 -10.60 12.29 -6.59
N GLY A 27 -10.59 11.87 -5.32
CA GLY A 27 -10.71 12.73 -4.15
C GLY A 27 -12.01 12.51 -3.39
N MET A 28 -11.92 12.08 -2.12
CA MET A 28 -13.01 12.01 -1.12
C MET A 28 -13.93 10.76 -1.17
N GLY A 29 -13.41 9.57 -1.50
CA GLY A 29 -14.20 8.32 -1.42
C GLY A 29 -14.60 7.89 0.01
N SER A 30 -13.81 8.26 1.02
CA SER A 30 -14.03 7.91 2.45
C SER A 30 -14.26 9.13 3.35
N HIS A 31 -13.60 10.24 3.03
CA HIS A 31 -13.61 11.46 3.84
C HIS A 31 -14.33 12.59 3.13
N THR A 32 -15.55 12.91 3.57
CA THR A 32 -16.24 14.14 3.19
C THR A 32 -15.58 15.35 3.85
N GLU A 33 -15.72 16.56 3.28
CA GLU A 33 -15.22 17.80 3.86
C GLU A 33 -15.64 17.98 5.33
N ASP A 34 -16.85 17.55 5.67
CA ASP A 34 -17.37 17.55 7.05
C ASP A 34 -16.57 16.63 7.99
N THR A 35 -16.06 15.51 7.50
CA THR A 35 -15.24 14.59 8.30
C THR A 35 -13.86 15.17 8.58
N LEU A 36 -13.29 15.89 7.62
CA LEU A 36 -12.01 16.60 7.78
C LEU A 36 -12.15 17.76 8.77
N LYS A 37 -13.25 18.52 8.68
CA LYS A 37 -13.57 19.57 9.67
C LYS A 37 -13.70 19.00 11.08
N LYS A 38 -14.33 17.83 11.23
CA LYS A 38 -14.42 17.13 12.53
C LYS A 38 -13.05 16.68 13.04
N LEU A 39 -12.18 16.18 12.17
CA LEU A 39 -10.82 15.78 12.52
C LEU A 39 -10.00 16.99 13.03
N GLU A 40 -10.07 18.11 12.32
CA GLU A 40 -9.39 19.34 12.72
C GLU A 40 -9.94 19.89 14.05
N ALA A 41 -11.27 19.89 14.21
CA ALA A 41 -11.91 20.30 15.46
C ALA A 41 -11.47 19.44 16.64
N ALA A 42 -11.44 18.11 16.48
CA ALA A 42 -10.99 17.18 17.52
C ALA A 42 -9.52 17.41 17.89
N LEU A 43 -8.65 17.62 16.90
CA LEU A 43 -7.23 17.91 17.12
C LEU A 43 -7.02 19.26 17.83
N LYS A 44 -7.83 20.27 17.48
CA LYS A 44 -7.84 21.57 18.18
C LYS A 44 -8.29 21.42 19.63
N SER A 45 -9.36 20.69 19.90
CA SER A 45 -9.83 20.41 21.27
C SER A 45 -8.77 19.65 22.07
N PHE A 46 -8.09 18.67 21.47
CA PHE A 46 -6.98 17.98 22.11
C PHE A 46 -5.85 18.94 22.50
N HIS A 47 -5.45 19.86 21.61
CA HIS A 47 -4.42 20.85 21.91
C HIS A 47 -4.83 21.89 22.97
N GLN A 48 -6.11 22.17 23.11
CA GLN A 48 -6.61 23.00 24.21
C GLN A 48 -6.54 22.25 25.55
N SER A 49 -6.96 20.98 25.56
CA SER A 49 -6.99 20.18 26.78
C SER A 49 -5.61 19.67 27.22
N LYS A 50 -4.64 19.50 26.30
CA LYS A 50 -3.32 18.93 26.64
C LYS A 50 -2.55 19.76 27.67
N ALA A 51 -2.77 21.07 27.70
CA ALA A 51 -2.14 21.96 28.67
C ALA A 51 -2.50 21.60 30.11
N VAL A 52 -3.73 21.11 30.33
CA VAL A 52 -4.20 20.68 31.66
C VAL A 52 -3.40 19.48 32.18
N PHE A 53 -3.06 18.52 31.31
CA PHE A 53 -2.25 17.35 31.69
C PHE A 53 -0.82 17.70 32.08
N VAL A 54 -0.24 18.72 31.43
CA VAL A 54 1.08 19.27 31.80
C VAL A 54 1.00 19.99 33.14
N ASN A 55 -0.03 20.82 33.34
CA ASN A 55 -0.24 21.57 34.58
C ASN A 55 -0.49 20.64 35.79
N LEU A 56 -1.15 19.51 35.58
CA LEU A 56 -1.38 18.48 36.60
C LEU A 56 -0.17 17.56 36.80
N SER A 57 0.97 17.86 36.17
CA SER A 57 2.22 17.07 36.19
C SER A 57 2.06 15.58 35.87
N ILE A 58 1.00 15.22 35.12
CA ILE A 58 0.75 13.85 34.66
C ILE A 58 1.70 13.47 33.52
N CYS A 59 2.10 14.46 32.70
CA CYS A 59 3.01 14.27 31.57
C CYS A 59 3.91 15.50 31.41
N THR A 60 5.19 15.30 31.10
CA THR A 60 6.18 16.38 30.96
C THR A 60 5.99 17.16 29.65
N ASP A 61 5.74 16.46 28.54
CA ASP A 61 5.47 17.07 27.25
C ASP A 61 4.69 16.11 26.33
N PHE A 62 4.18 16.66 25.23
CA PHE A 62 3.47 15.91 24.19
C PHE A 62 4.26 15.86 22.88
N ASN A 63 5.60 15.81 22.94
CA ASN A 63 6.48 15.71 21.76
C ASN A 63 6.51 14.29 21.18
N ILE A 64 5.33 13.68 21.05
CA ILE A 64 5.17 12.35 20.52
C ILE A 64 5.06 12.47 19.00
N LEU A 65 5.97 11.79 18.28
CA LEU A 65 6.03 11.81 16.82
C LEU A 65 4.68 11.54 16.15
N LYS A 66 3.88 10.63 16.74
CA LYS A 66 2.52 10.31 16.28
C LYS A 66 1.58 11.53 16.35
N ILE A 67 1.57 12.26 17.46
CA ILE A 67 0.72 13.45 17.64
C ILE A 67 1.15 14.56 16.67
N HIS A 68 2.45 14.76 16.51
CA HIS A 68 2.96 15.73 15.54
C HIS A 68 2.55 15.36 14.11
N SER A 69 2.61 14.07 13.76
CA SER A 69 2.18 13.58 12.44
C SER A 69 0.70 13.84 12.16
N MET A 70 -0.16 13.80 13.18
CA MET A 70 -1.60 14.07 13.03
C MET A 70 -1.90 15.49 12.54
N ASN A 71 -1.03 16.47 12.81
CA ASN A 71 -1.18 17.83 12.29
C ASN A 71 -1.12 17.88 10.75
N HIS A 72 -0.46 16.89 10.15
CA HIS A 72 -0.30 16.82 8.70
C HIS A 72 -1.39 16.02 8.01
N TYR A 73 -2.20 15.24 8.73
CA TYR A 73 -3.19 14.34 8.11
C TYR A 73 -4.20 15.07 7.24
N THR A 74 -4.73 16.22 7.69
CA THR A 74 -5.66 17.01 6.89
C THR A 74 -5.01 17.45 5.58
N ALA A 75 -3.80 18.01 5.65
CA ALA A 75 -3.05 18.46 4.47
C ALA A 75 -2.70 17.28 3.54
N SER A 76 -2.29 16.14 4.10
CA SER A 76 -1.99 14.92 3.34
C SER A 76 -3.21 14.38 2.62
N ILE A 77 -4.39 14.40 3.24
CA ILE A 77 -5.63 13.93 2.61
C ILE A 77 -6.07 14.89 1.49
N TYR A 78 -5.89 16.20 1.66
CA TYR A 78 -6.15 17.16 0.58
C TYR A 78 -5.19 17.00 -0.60
N LEU A 79 -3.90 16.76 -0.34
CA LEU A 79 -2.87 16.74 -1.38
C LEU A 79 -2.77 15.39 -2.10
N PHE A 80 -2.92 14.29 -1.37
CA PHE A 80 -2.71 12.92 -1.88
C PHE A 80 -3.99 12.10 -1.98
N GLY A 81 -5.13 12.65 -1.55
CA GLY A 81 -6.40 11.94 -1.49
C GLY A 81 -6.51 10.99 -0.30
N SER A 82 -7.60 10.23 -0.27
CA SER A 82 -7.76 9.15 0.71
C SER A 82 -6.78 8.02 0.40
N ALA A 83 -6.27 7.33 1.41
CA ALA A 83 -5.42 6.16 1.21
C ALA A 83 -6.22 4.90 0.79
N ASP A 84 -7.33 5.08 0.07
CA ASP A 84 -8.22 4.00 -0.36
C ASP A 84 -7.56 3.05 -1.37
N GLY A 85 -6.49 3.49 -2.05
CA GLY A 85 -5.66 2.69 -2.94
C GLY A 85 -4.44 1.99 -2.31
N PHE A 86 -4.11 2.24 -1.04
CA PHE A 86 -2.92 1.66 -0.39
C PHE A 86 -3.24 0.36 0.37
N ASN A 87 -3.91 -0.58 -0.29
CA ASN A 87 -4.08 -1.92 0.26
C ASN A 87 -2.77 -2.71 0.10
N THR A 88 -2.33 -3.42 1.14
CA THR A 88 -1.16 -4.31 1.06
C THR A 88 -1.42 -5.52 0.16
N GLU A 89 -2.68 -5.85 -0.11
CA GLU A 89 -3.07 -6.92 -1.02
C GLU A 89 -2.46 -6.77 -2.42
N VAL A 90 -2.39 -5.56 -2.98
CA VAL A 90 -1.84 -5.33 -4.34
C VAL A 90 -0.36 -5.68 -4.42
N PRO A 91 0.54 -5.10 -3.61
CA PRO A 91 1.95 -5.48 -3.62
C PRO A 91 2.16 -6.93 -3.16
N GLU A 92 1.32 -7.49 -2.30
CA GLU A 92 1.40 -8.90 -1.88
C GLU A 92 1.03 -9.87 -3.03
N CYS A 93 -0.03 -9.57 -3.78
CA CYS A 93 -0.40 -10.32 -4.99
C CYS A 93 0.71 -10.25 -6.03
N LEU A 94 1.24 -9.05 -6.30
CA LEU A 94 2.37 -8.88 -7.21
C LEU A 94 3.61 -9.67 -6.74
N HIS A 95 3.91 -9.67 -5.44
CA HIS A 95 5.02 -10.44 -4.88
C HIS A 95 4.78 -11.96 -4.96
N ILE A 96 3.52 -12.43 -4.89
CA ILE A 96 3.19 -13.83 -5.15
C ILE A 96 3.51 -14.18 -6.61
N ASP A 97 3.03 -13.39 -7.56
CA ASP A 97 3.15 -13.68 -8.99
C ASP A 97 4.59 -13.54 -9.48
N LEU A 98 5.31 -12.48 -9.06
CA LEU A 98 6.65 -12.19 -9.56
C LEU A 98 7.75 -12.92 -8.78
N ALA A 99 7.61 -13.07 -7.46
CA ALA A 99 8.69 -13.65 -6.64
C ALA A 99 8.41 -15.11 -6.27
N LYS A 100 7.25 -15.42 -5.69
CA LYS A 100 6.99 -16.77 -5.18
C LYS A 100 6.86 -17.79 -6.30
N TRP A 101 6.19 -17.45 -7.40
CA TRP A 101 6.05 -18.37 -8.54
C TRP A 101 7.36 -18.57 -9.28
N ALA A 102 8.10 -17.49 -9.56
CA ALA A 102 9.43 -17.56 -10.16
C ALA A 102 10.39 -18.43 -9.31
N TYR A 103 10.37 -18.25 -7.99
CA TYR A 103 11.18 -19.05 -7.07
C TYR A 103 10.78 -20.54 -7.08
N ARG A 104 9.48 -20.84 -7.15
CA ARG A 104 8.97 -22.22 -7.27
C ARG A 104 9.32 -22.88 -8.60
N ALA A 105 9.37 -22.11 -9.69
CA ALA A 105 9.77 -22.58 -11.02
C ALA A 105 11.29 -22.82 -11.14
N SER A 106 12.08 -22.18 -10.28
CA SER A 106 13.53 -22.35 -10.22
C SER A 106 13.95 -23.69 -9.60
N ASN A 107 15.18 -24.11 -9.87
CA ASN A 107 15.80 -25.22 -9.16
C ASN A 107 16.42 -24.79 -7.81
N ARG A 108 16.22 -23.53 -7.40
CA ARG A 108 16.72 -22.88 -6.18
C ARG A 108 18.24 -22.72 -6.06
N GLN A 109 18.98 -23.01 -7.13
CA GLN A 109 20.40 -22.72 -7.27
C GLN A 109 20.54 -21.49 -8.17
N ASP A 110 21.33 -20.49 -7.78
CA ASP A 110 21.45 -19.21 -8.51
C ASP A 110 20.08 -18.57 -8.85
N TYR A 111 19.18 -18.59 -7.85
CA TYR A 111 17.76 -18.27 -8.02
C TYR A 111 17.51 -16.86 -8.58
N VAL A 112 18.37 -15.88 -8.32
CA VAL A 112 18.23 -14.51 -8.85
C VAL A 112 18.26 -14.49 -10.39
N ILE A 113 19.20 -15.23 -10.99
CA ILE A 113 19.34 -15.32 -12.45
C ILE A 113 18.11 -16.03 -13.02
N GLN A 114 17.71 -17.15 -12.42
CA GLN A 114 16.58 -17.94 -12.89
C GLN A 114 15.24 -17.22 -12.76
N MET A 115 15.03 -16.50 -11.65
CA MET A 115 13.82 -15.71 -11.44
C MET A 115 13.74 -14.54 -12.41
N THR A 116 14.86 -13.85 -12.65
CA THR A 116 14.92 -12.74 -13.64
C THR A 116 14.66 -13.25 -15.06
N THR A 117 15.24 -14.40 -15.44
CA THR A 117 14.98 -15.03 -16.75
C THR A 117 13.52 -15.51 -16.87
N TRP A 118 12.96 -16.07 -15.80
CA TRP A 118 11.55 -16.50 -15.77
C TRP A 118 10.61 -15.31 -15.98
N LEU A 119 10.88 -14.17 -15.34
CA LEU A 119 10.13 -12.93 -15.50
C LEU A 119 10.20 -12.42 -16.95
N GLN A 120 11.41 -12.34 -17.52
CA GLN A 120 11.60 -11.94 -18.92
C GLN A 120 10.78 -12.82 -19.87
N CYS A 121 10.76 -14.15 -19.64
CA CYS A 121 9.96 -15.05 -20.47
C CYS A 121 8.44 -14.82 -20.34
N GLN A 122 7.93 -14.41 -19.18
CA GLN A 122 6.50 -14.07 -19.01
C GLN A 122 6.12 -12.81 -19.80
N ASP A 123 6.99 -11.79 -19.80
CA ASP A 123 6.74 -10.52 -20.50
C ASP A 123 6.63 -10.70 -22.02
N TYR A 124 7.38 -11.65 -22.60
CA TYR A 124 7.30 -11.97 -24.04
C TYR A 124 6.08 -12.82 -24.43
N HIS A 125 5.36 -13.43 -23.48
CA HIS A 125 4.18 -14.28 -23.75
C HIS A 125 2.84 -13.54 -23.60
N LEU A 126 2.85 -12.27 -23.20
CA LEU A 126 1.68 -11.41 -23.20
C LEU A 126 1.56 -10.73 -24.58
N PRO A 127 0.43 -10.89 -25.30
CA PRO A 127 0.21 -10.12 -26.53
C PRO A 127 0.14 -8.61 -26.21
N PRO A 128 0.48 -7.73 -27.17
CA PRO A 128 0.47 -6.29 -26.98
C PRO A 128 -0.92 -5.74 -26.62
#